data_AF-A0A814JAU5-F1
#
_entry.id   AF-A0A814JAU5-F1
#
_cell.length_a   1.000
_cell.length_b   1.000
_cell.length_c   1.000
_cell.angle_alpha   90.00
_cell.angle_beta   90.00
_cell.angle_gamma   90.00
#
_symmetry.space_group_name_H-M   'P 1'
#
loop_
_entity.id
_entity.type
_entity.pdbx_description
1 polymer ?
#
loop_
_entity_poly.entity_id
_entity_poly.type
_entity_poly.pdbx_seq_one_letter_code
_entity_poly.pdbx_strand_id
1 'polypeptide(L)'
;MFNIANIVQITLPVNYSNQLSDDLLENVRIFLEPASTLLLLIINNSFMENVHHAQYILPQGRTKWWNPSENAEKEEEDEDEDEEEMKAETEEIEPEQGPPLLTPIGADAEIESIKAWTAKISSSLIPQYACAFLRSNLWPGAYAFSRGMAWENIYVGYGHKYVTTDYGPELPPLPANEYNDGPEIVEADDPLPEDEAKAKAAEEQKAEEEEEEEEEEEGNGDDEDD
;
A
#
# COMPACT_ATOMS: atom_id res chain seq x y z
N MET A 1 1.83 10.87 10.40
CA MET A 1 3.22 11.07 10.86
C MET A 1 4.03 11.62 9.69
N PHE A 2 4.78 12.73 9.82
CA PHE A 2 5.48 13.32 8.65
C PHE A 2 6.70 12.47 8.25
N ASN A 3 6.59 11.75 7.13
CA ASN A 3 7.67 10.90 6.65
C ASN A 3 8.77 11.72 5.93
N ILE A 4 9.79 12.10 6.71
CA ILE A 4 10.94 12.93 6.31
C ILE A 4 11.74 12.32 5.16
N ALA A 5 11.66 11.00 4.94
CA ALA A 5 12.41 10.31 3.89
C ALA A 5 12.06 10.80 2.46
N ASN A 6 10.86 11.35 2.24
CA ASN A 6 10.46 11.91 0.95
C ASN A 6 11.20 13.19 0.53
N ILE A 7 11.94 13.84 1.44
CA ILE A 7 12.47 15.20 1.22
C ILE A 7 13.69 15.22 0.28
N VAL A 8 14.42 14.10 0.16
CA VAL A 8 15.70 14.07 -0.59
C VAL A 8 15.94 12.74 -1.31
N GLN A 9 15.16 12.46 -2.38
CA GLN A 9 15.68 11.61 -3.48
C GLN A 9 16.75 12.38 -4.26
N ILE A 10 17.94 12.47 -3.65
CA ILE A 10 19.12 13.21 -4.11
C ILE A 10 19.52 12.83 -5.54
N THR A 11 19.99 13.82 -6.30
CA THR A 11 20.27 13.71 -7.73
C THR A 11 21.75 13.45 -8.04
N LEU A 12 22.00 12.49 -8.93
CA LEU A 12 23.31 12.23 -9.56
C LEU A 12 23.27 12.62 -11.05
N PRO A 13 24.38 13.10 -11.66
CA PRO A 13 24.47 13.20 -13.11
C PRO A 13 24.65 11.81 -13.74
N VAL A 14 23.91 11.49 -14.82
CA VAL A 14 23.88 10.16 -15.48
C VAL A 14 25.26 9.52 -15.70
N ASN A 15 26.24 10.34 -16.09
CA ASN A 15 27.60 9.89 -16.40
C ASN A 15 28.34 9.26 -15.21
N TYR A 16 27.82 9.37 -13.98
CA TYR A 16 28.37 8.74 -12.78
C TYR A 16 27.55 7.53 -12.28
N SER A 17 26.30 7.35 -12.70
CA SER A 17 25.43 6.30 -12.15
C SER A 17 25.63 4.92 -12.76
N ASN A 18 26.13 4.84 -14.00
CA ASN A 18 26.36 3.59 -14.74
C ASN A 18 27.57 2.77 -14.26
N GLN A 19 28.08 3.02 -13.05
CA GLN A 19 29.31 2.41 -12.52
C GLN A 19 29.19 1.90 -11.07
N LEU A 20 28.01 1.96 -10.44
CA LEU A 20 27.79 1.38 -9.11
C LEU A 20 27.51 -0.14 -9.20
N SER A 21 28.58 -0.91 -9.35
CA SER A 21 28.72 -2.22 -8.70
C SER A 21 29.43 -2.03 -7.36
N ASP A 22 29.21 -2.91 -6.38
CA ASP A 22 29.68 -2.74 -4.98
C ASP A 22 31.21 -2.74 -4.75
N ASP A 23 32.02 -2.73 -5.81
CA ASP A 23 33.48 -2.67 -5.77
C ASP A 23 34.00 -1.49 -6.63
N LEU A 24 35.15 -0.91 -6.24
CA LEU A 24 35.85 0.22 -6.90
C LEU A 24 35.43 1.68 -6.57
N LEU A 25 35.40 2.04 -5.28
CA LEU A 25 35.27 3.45 -4.82
C LEU A 25 36.43 4.42 -5.18
N GLU A 26 37.51 3.98 -5.86
CA GLU A 26 38.73 4.79 -6.04
C GLU A 26 39.04 5.34 -7.45
N ASN A 27 38.40 4.87 -8.53
CA ASN A 27 38.95 5.06 -9.89
C ASN A 27 38.00 5.66 -10.96
N VAL A 28 37.39 6.82 -10.70
CA VAL A 28 36.65 7.60 -11.73
C VAL A 28 37.17 9.04 -11.86
N ARG A 29 38.39 9.16 -12.42
CA ARG A 29 39.00 10.45 -12.75
C ARG A 29 38.79 10.80 -14.23
N ILE A 30 37.62 11.36 -14.57
CA ILE A 30 37.29 11.80 -15.93
C ILE A 30 37.42 13.33 -16.05
N PHE A 31 38.15 13.79 -17.06
CA PHE A 31 38.35 15.22 -17.34
C PHE A 31 37.10 15.83 -18.01
N LEU A 32 36.52 16.85 -17.38
CA LEU A 32 35.60 17.80 -18.00
C LEU A 32 36.07 19.22 -17.65
N GLU A 33 36.30 20.07 -18.67
CA GLU A 33 36.73 21.45 -18.42
C GLU A 33 35.57 22.26 -17.79
N PRO A 34 35.79 22.94 -16.65
CA PRO A 34 34.71 23.24 -15.70
C PRO A 34 33.89 24.50 -16.01
N ALA A 35 34.20 25.22 -17.10
CA ALA A 35 33.79 26.62 -17.28
C ALA A 35 32.74 26.89 -18.37
N SER A 36 32.72 26.12 -19.46
CA SER A 36 31.86 26.38 -20.63
C SER A 36 30.53 25.59 -20.60
N THR A 37 30.53 24.46 -19.92
CA THR A 37 29.45 23.46 -19.98
C THR A 37 28.17 23.86 -19.24
N LEU A 38 28.25 24.65 -18.16
CA LEU A 38 27.10 24.92 -17.28
C LEU A 38 25.98 25.74 -17.97
N LEU A 39 26.33 26.64 -18.88
CA LEU A 39 25.34 27.40 -19.66
C LEU A 39 24.66 26.50 -20.71
N LEU A 40 25.45 25.64 -21.38
CA LEU A 40 24.94 24.66 -22.35
C LEU A 40 24.04 23.61 -21.69
N LEU A 41 24.38 23.12 -20.49
CA LEU A 41 23.61 22.12 -19.74
C LEU A 41 22.19 22.61 -19.41
N ILE A 42 22.03 23.91 -19.18
CA ILE A 42 20.72 24.54 -18.89
C ILE A 42 19.99 24.94 -20.18
N ILE A 43 20.69 25.44 -21.21
CA ILE A 43 20.10 25.73 -22.52
C ILE A 43 19.54 24.46 -23.19
N ASN A 44 20.25 23.33 -23.05
CA ASN A 44 19.87 22.06 -23.66
C ASN A 44 18.88 21.23 -22.83
N ASN A 45 18.41 21.72 -21.67
CA ASN A 45 17.63 20.97 -20.68
C ASN A 45 18.30 19.71 -20.09
N SER A 46 19.56 19.43 -20.38
CA SER A 46 20.30 18.27 -19.87
C SER A 46 20.42 18.19 -18.34
N PHE A 47 20.07 19.25 -17.60
CA PHE A 47 19.89 19.11 -16.14
C PHE A 47 18.75 18.13 -15.79
N MET A 48 17.71 18.01 -16.62
CA MET A 48 16.59 17.09 -16.40
C MET A 48 16.97 15.61 -16.61
N GLU A 49 18.17 15.33 -17.11
CA GLU A 49 18.75 13.98 -17.19
C GLU A 49 19.25 13.48 -15.83
N ASN A 50 19.47 14.35 -14.83
CA ASN A 50 19.96 13.92 -13.51
C ASN A 50 18.99 12.91 -12.86
N VAL A 51 19.53 11.90 -12.19
CA VAL A 51 18.79 10.71 -11.75
C VAL A 51 18.70 10.59 -10.24
N HIS A 52 17.60 10.03 -9.73
CA HIS A 52 17.46 9.73 -8.30
C HIS A 52 18.38 8.59 -7.87
N HIS A 53 19.29 8.88 -6.95
CA HIS A 53 20.21 7.87 -6.37
C HIS A 53 19.55 6.95 -5.33
N ALA A 54 18.38 7.34 -4.80
CA ALA A 54 17.66 6.64 -3.74
C ALA A 54 16.38 6.01 -4.28
N GLN A 55 16.03 4.84 -3.72
CA GLN A 55 14.80 4.12 -4.05
C GLN A 55 13.57 4.99 -3.78
N TYR A 56 12.54 4.83 -4.60
CA TYR A 56 11.25 5.46 -4.41
C TYR A 56 10.56 4.95 -3.14
N ILE A 57 9.72 5.78 -2.53
CA ILE A 57 8.93 5.44 -1.33
C ILE A 57 7.49 5.24 -1.78
N LEU A 58 7.03 4.00 -1.68
CA LEU A 58 5.66 3.59 -2.00
C LEU A 58 4.64 4.27 -1.04
N PRO A 59 3.36 4.39 -1.41
CA PRO A 59 2.30 4.84 -0.51
C PRO A 59 2.27 4.12 0.85
N GLN A 60 2.60 2.82 0.91
CA GLN A 60 2.84 2.07 2.16
C GLN A 60 3.95 2.65 3.09
N GLY A 61 4.73 3.64 2.65
CA GLY A 61 5.83 4.26 3.40
C GLY A 61 7.15 3.47 3.35
N ARG A 62 7.23 2.41 2.53
CA ARG A 62 8.38 1.50 2.36
C ARG A 62 9.01 1.68 0.98
N THR A 63 10.26 1.24 0.78
CA THR A 63 10.91 1.21 -0.56
C THR A 63 10.78 -0.12 -1.30
N LYS A 64 10.10 -1.09 -0.67
CA LYS A 64 9.72 -2.39 -1.23
C LYS A 64 8.29 -2.69 -0.82
N TRP A 65 7.52 -3.23 -1.75
CA TRP A 65 6.16 -3.73 -1.50
C TRP A 65 6.16 -4.67 -0.29
N TRP A 66 5.12 -4.58 0.52
CA TRP A 66 4.74 -5.61 1.47
C TRP A 66 3.35 -6.09 1.09
N ASN A 67 3.23 -7.39 0.82
CA ASN A 67 1.94 -8.01 0.56
C ASN A 67 1.30 -8.43 1.90
N PRO A 68 0.09 -7.95 2.25
CA PRO A 68 -0.58 -8.36 3.48
C PRO A 68 -1.11 -9.81 3.44
N SER A 69 -1.59 -10.29 2.29
CA SER A 69 -2.17 -11.65 2.20
C SER A 69 -1.12 -12.72 2.44
N GLU A 70 0.09 -12.54 1.89
CA GLU A 70 1.27 -13.36 2.17
C GLU A 70 1.66 -13.43 3.66
N ASN A 71 1.12 -12.57 4.53
CA ASN A 71 1.32 -12.65 5.98
C ASN A 71 0.15 -13.37 6.66
N ALA A 72 -1.09 -13.09 6.25
CA ALA A 72 -2.28 -13.82 6.70
C ALA A 72 -2.16 -15.32 6.41
N GLU A 73 -1.79 -15.70 5.17
CA GLU A 73 -1.55 -17.10 4.76
C GLU A 73 -0.49 -17.82 5.62
N LYS A 74 0.43 -17.08 6.26
CA LYS A 74 1.47 -17.65 7.13
C LYS A 74 1.09 -17.66 8.61
N GLU A 75 0.13 -16.84 9.01
CA GLU A 75 -0.43 -16.84 10.36
C GLU A 75 -1.56 -17.88 10.45
N GLU A 76 -2.30 -18.12 9.35
CA GLU A 76 -3.23 -19.27 9.19
C GLU A 76 -2.50 -20.63 9.08
N GLU A 77 -1.24 -20.68 8.61
CA GLU A 77 -0.43 -21.92 8.61
C GLU A 77 0.10 -22.33 10.02
N ASP A 78 -0.03 -21.45 11.03
CA ASP A 78 0.45 -21.68 12.42
C ASP A 78 -0.71 -21.94 13.44
N GLU A 79 -1.99 -21.92 13.03
CA GLU A 79 -3.16 -22.27 13.87
C GLU A 79 -3.90 -23.51 13.31
N ASP A 80 -4.14 -24.53 14.15
CA ASP A 80 -4.47 -25.91 13.71
C ASP A 80 -5.91 -26.12 13.14
N GLU A 81 -5.98 -26.59 11.89
CA GLU A 81 -6.95 -27.50 11.23
C GLU A 81 -8.50 -27.24 11.24
N ASP A 82 -9.12 -26.37 12.04
CA ASP A 82 -10.59 -26.46 12.32
C ASP A 82 -11.53 -25.28 11.89
N GLU A 83 -11.13 -24.32 11.03
CA GLU A 83 -12.04 -23.24 10.51
C GLU A 83 -12.09 -23.11 8.96
N GLU A 84 -12.76 -24.03 8.26
CA GLU A 84 -12.84 -24.03 6.77
C GLU A 84 -13.73 -22.91 6.13
N GLU A 85 -14.49 -22.12 6.90
CA GLU A 85 -15.50 -21.17 6.35
C GLU A 85 -15.17 -19.66 6.46
N MET A 86 -13.98 -19.27 6.93
CA MET A 86 -13.53 -17.85 6.94
C MET A 86 -12.48 -17.53 5.86
N LYS A 87 -12.61 -18.12 4.66
CA LYS A 87 -12.02 -17.56 3.44
C LYS A 87 -12.78 -16.28 3.03
N ALA A 88 -12.54 -15.23 3.80
CA ALA A 88 -12.85 -13.86 3.42
C ALA A 88 -12.26 -13.60 2.03
N GLU A 89 -13.01 -12.85 1.21
CA GLU A 89 -12.60 -12.48 -0.15
C GLU A 89 -11.51 -11.39 -0.06
N THR A 90 -10.31 -11.81 0.34
CA THR A 90 -9.12 -10.97 0.50
C THR A 90 -8.72 -10.46 -0.87
N GLU A 91 -9.24 -9.27 -1.24
CA GLU A 91 -8.98 -8.60 -2.51
C GLU A 91 -7.48 -8.64 -2.80
N GLU A 92 -7.08 -9.26 -3.92
CA GLU A 92 -5.66 -9.44 -4.28
C GLU A 92 -5.05 -8.06 -4.58
N ILE A 93 -4.46 -7.44 -3.55
CA ILE A 93 -4.07 -6.03 -3.59
C ILE A 93 -2.98 -5.83 -4.64
N GLU A 94 -3.30 -5.08 -5.71
CA GLU A 94 -2.37 -4.81 -6.80
C GLU A 94 -1.03 -4.27 -6.25
N PRO A 95 0.12 -4.90 -6.58
CA PRO A 95 1.39 -4.58 -5.93
C PRO A 95 1.89 -3.19 -6.32
N GLU A 96 2.03 -2.29 -5.34
CA GLU A 96 2.51 -0.92 -5.57
C GLU A 96 3.91 -0.92 -6.20
N GLN A 97 3.99 -0.64 -7.50
CA GLN A 97 5.25 -0.52 -8.23
C GLN A 97 5.67 0.95 -8.37
N GLY A 98 6.77 1.31 -7.69
CA GLY A 98 7.43 2.59 -7.86
C GLY A 98 8.26 2.68 -9.15
N PRO A 99 8.61 3.90 -9.61
CA PRO A 99 9.57 4.09 -10.70
C PRO A 99 10.94 3.45 -10.37
N PRO A 100 11.69 2.97 -11.37
CA PRO A 100 12.95 2.28 -11.15
C PRO A 100 14.01 3.20 -10.52
N LEU A 101 14.98 2.59 -9.83
CA LEU A 101 16.18 3.29 -9.36
C LEU A 101 16.90 3.94 -10.56
N LEU A 102 17.50 5.11 -10.34
CA LEU A 102 18.10 5.94 -11.39
C LEU A 102 17.09 6.50 -12.42
N THR A 103 15.80 6.62 -12.07
CA THR A 103 14.84 7.41 -12.87
C THR A 103 15.31 8.88 -12.96
N PRO A 104 15.29 9.51 -14.16
CA PRO A 104 15.66 10.91 -14.35
C PRO A 104 14.57 11.86 -13.86
N ILE A 105 14.95 12.97 -13.21
CA ILE A 105 14.04 13.99 -12.66
C ILE A 105 13.16 14.69 -13.72
N GLY A 106 13.48 14.52 -15.00
CA GLY A 106 12.64 14.95 -16.12
C GLY A 106 11.36 14.13 -16.28
N ALA A 107 11.25 12.98 -15.61
CA ALA A 107 10.07 12.12 -15.57
C ALA A 107 9.22 12.29 -14.29
N ASP A 108 9.63 13.16 -13.36
CA ASP A 108 8.90 13.44 -12.13
C ASP A 108 7.53 14.07 -12.41
N ALA A 109 6.52 13.69 -11.61
CA ALA A 109 5.16 14.21 -11.73
C ALA A 109 5.11 15.75 -11.59
N GLU A 110 4.40 16.40 -12.53
CA GLU A 110 4.21 17.85 -12.49
C GLU A 110 3.16 18.26 -11.43
N ILE A 111 3.39 19.42 -10.82
CA ILE A 111 2.54 20.04 -9.79
C ILE A 111 1.72 21.12 -10.49
N GLU A 112 0.44 20.87 -10.79
CA GLU A 112 -0.42 21.82 -11.52
C GLU A 112 0.24 22.35 -12.82
N SER A 113 0.80 21.44 -13.63
CA SER A 113 1.57 21.76 -14.85
C SER A 113 2.87 22.56 -14.62
N ILE A 114 3.38 22.59 -13.39
CA ILE A 114 4.72 23.08 -13.03
C ILE A 114 5.63 21.89 -12.76
N LYS A 115 6.77 21.80 -13.45
CA LYS A 115 7.74 20.72 -13.24
C LYS A 115 8.21 20.62 -11.80
N ALA A 116 8.39 19.40 -11.30
CA ALA A 116 8.85 19.12 -9.93
C ALA A 116 10.19 19.80 -9.58
N TRP A 117 11.03 20.08 -10.58
CA TRP A 117 12.33 20.74 -10.43
C TRP A 117 12.50 21.95 -11.34
N THR A 118 13.38 22.87 -10.95
CA THR A 118 13.76 24.04 -11.75
C THR A 118 15.26 24.30 -11.67
N ALA A 119 15.94 24.22 -12.81
CA ALA A 119 17.36 24.51 -12.95
C ALA A 119 17.64 26.02 -13.07
N LYS A 120 18.72 26.49 -12.44
CA LYS A 120 19.20 27.89 -12.46
C LYS A 120 20.72 27.98 -12.40
N ILE A 121 21.26 29.14 -12.78
CA ILE A 121 22.66 29.53 -12.54
C ILE A 121 22.75 30.57 -11.42
N SER A 122 23.86 30.56 -10.68
CA SER A 122 24.13 31.57 -9.64
C SER A 122 24.59 32.93 -10.18
N SER A 123 25.12 33.00 -11.41
CA SER A 123 25.49 34.25 -12.07
C SER A 123 25.48 34.13 -13.59
N SER A 124 24.80 35.05 -14.27
CA SER A 124 24.86 35.22 -15.73
C SER A 124 26.01 36.12 -16.19
N LEU A 125 26.61 36.90 -15.29
CA LEU A 125 27.65 37.89 -15.63
C LEU A 125 29.02 37.24 -15.86
N ILE A 126 29.33 36.17 -15.14
CA ILE A 126 30.61 35.44 -15.24
C ILE A 126 30.33 33.92 -15.24
N PRO A 127 29.77 33.36 -16.33
CA PRO A 127 29.34 31.95 -16.39
C PRO A 127 30.47 30.96 -16.09
N GLN A 128 31.69 31.28 -16.51
CA GLN A 128 32.92 30.51 -16.27
C GLN A 128 33.25 30.20 -14.80
N TYR A 129 32.68 30.95 -13.86
CA TYR A 129 32.81 30.70 -12.41
C TYR A 129 31.46 30.52 -11.70
N ALA A 130 30.36 30.50 -12.46
CA ALA A 130 29.05 30.21 -11.91
C ALA A 130 28.97 28.77 -11.40
N CYS A 131 27.99 28.54 -10.53
CA CYS A 131 27.53 27.21 -10.12
C CYS A 131 26.11 27.05 -10.68
N ALA A 132 25.80 25.88 -11.19
CA ALA A 132 24.45 25.53 -11.62
C ALA A 132 23.76 24.73 -10.52
N PHE A 133 22.46 24.97 -10.32
CA PHE A 133 21.70 24.32 -9.26
C PHE A 133 20.26 24.02 -9.69
N LEU A 134 19.72 22.92 -9.17
CA LEU A 134 18.30 22.64 -9.12
C LEU A 134 17.72 23.19 -7.83
N ARG A 135 16.46 23.59 -7.90
CA ARG A 135 15.56 23.73 -6.76
C ARG A 135 14.40 22.76 -6.96
N SER A 136 13.99 22.04 -5.91
CA SER A 136 12.70 21.34 -5.92
C SER A 136 11.56 22.33 -5.72
N ASN A 137 10.52 22.19 -6.54
CA ASN A 137 9.24 22.85 -6.36
C ASN A 137 8.33 22.05 -5.41
N LEU A 138 8.45 20.71 -5.37
CA LEU A 138 7.69 19.83 -4.49
C LEU A 138 8.13 19.94 -3.02
N TRP A 139 9.43 20.14 -2.78
CA TRP A 139 10.00 20.33 -1.44
C TRP A 139 10.77 21.66 -1.36
N PRO A 140 10.08 22.77 -1.08
CA PRO A 140 10.71 24.07 -0.89
C PRO A 140 11.80 23.99 0.19
N GLY A 141 13.03 24.22 -0.23
CA GLY A 141 14.23 24.06 0.59
C GLY A 141 15.19 22.98 0.10
N ALA A 142 14.76 22.04 -0.76
CA ALA A 142 15.65 21.07 -1.39
C ALA A 142 16.38 21.69 -2.59
N TYR A 143 17.71 21.62 -2.56
CA TYR A 143 18.61 22.07 -3.61
C TYR A 143 19.66 21.00 -3.93
N ALA A 144 19.96 20.84 -5.21
CA ALA A 144 21.11 20.09 -5.70
C ALA A 144 21.99 21.05 -6.50
N PHE A 145 23.31 21.03 -6.34
CA PHE A 145 24.20 21.96 -7.04
C PHE A 145 25.47 21.29 -7.55
N SER A 146 26.01 21.81 -8.65
CA SER A 146 27.23 21.29 -9.27
C SER A 146 28.17 22.40 -9.72
N ARG A 147 29.48 22.15 -9.56
CA ARG A 147 30.57 23.07 -9.90
C ARG A 147 31.82 22.28 -10.29
N GLY A 148 32.00 22.06 -11.59
CA GLY A 148 33.07 21.18 -12.09
C GLY A 148 32.82 19.74 -11.66
N MET A 149 33.79 19.14 -10.96
CA MET A 149 33.69 17.76 -10.44
C MET A 149 32.98 17.66 -9.09
N ALA A 150 32.75 18.77 -8.38
CA ALA A 150 32.02 18.76 -7.12
C ALA A 150 30.52 18.91 -7.38
N TRP A 151 29.73 18.00 -6.82
CA TRP A 151 28.27 18.07 -6.79
C TRP A 151 27.81 17.71 -5.38
N GLU A 152 26.79 18.39 -4.88
CA GLU A 152 26.30 18.25 -3.51
C GLU A 152 24.81 18.56 -3.42
N ASN A 153 24.16 18.06 -2.38
CA ASN A 153 22.72 18.17 -2.19
C ASN A 153 22.39 18.56 -0.75
N ILE A 154 21.42 19.46 -0.57
CA ILE A 154 21.09 20.04 0.74
C ILE A 154 19.59 20.33 0.86
N TYR A 155 19.02 20.07 2.04
CA TYR A 155 17.70 20.56 2.43
C TYR A 155 17.82 21.67 3.48
N VAL A 156 17.23 22.84 3.20
CA VAL A 156 17.07 23.94 4.16
C VAL A 156 15.65 24.49 4.07
N GLY A 157 14.77 24.02 4.95
CA GLY A 157 13.36 24.41 4.97
C GLY A 157 12.61 23.82 6.17
N TYR A 158 11.29 24.01 6.21
CA TYR A 158 10.42 23.64 7.34
C TYR A 158 9.96 22.17 7.35
N GLY A 159 10.36 21.35 6.37
CA GLY A 159 9.85 19.98 6.22
C GLY A 159 8.43 19.89 5.66
N HIS A 160 7.91 20.98 5.09
CA HIS A 160 6.58 21.04 4.48
C HIS A 160 6.67 20.69 2.98
N LYS A 161 5.82 19.76 2.54
CA LYS A 161 5.59 19.48 1.12
C LYS A 161 4.82 20.65 0.51
N TYR A 162 5.20 21.08 -0.69
CA TYR A 162 4.37 22.01 -1.45
C TYR A 162 3.16 21.25 -2.01
N VAL A 163 1.99 21.63 -1.51
CA VAL A 163 0.68 21.18 -1.97
C VAL A 163 -0.14 22.44 -2.20
N THR A 164 -0.98 22.43 -3.22
CA THR A 164 -1.76 23.60 -3.68
C THR A 164 -3.14 23.67 -3.05
N THR A 165 -3.69 22.51 -2.66
CA THR A 165 -4.78 22.40 -1.67
C THR A 165 -4.26 22.76 -0.27
N ASP A 166 -5.00 23.62 0.45
CA ASP A 166 -4.76 23.87 1.88
C ASP A 166 -4.92 22.59 2.72
N TYR A 167 -4.30 22.58 3.91
CA TYR A 167 -4.43 21.47 4.85
C TYR A 167 -5.85 21.40 5.43
N GLY A 168 -6.66 20.46 4.90
CA GLY A 168 -7.84 19.96 5.58
C GLY A 168 -7.44 18.96 6.67
N PRO A 169 -7.85 19.15 7.94
CA PRO A 169 -7.69 18.11 8.95
C PRO A 169 -8.56 16.90 8.60
N GLU A 170 -8.09 15.71 8.96
CA GLU A 170 -8.86 14.47 8.84
C GLU A 170 -10.16 14.58 9.65
N LEU A 171 -11.28 14.16 9.06
CA LEU A 171 -12.55 14.06 9.77
C LEU A 171 -12.45 12.96 10.84
N PRO A 172 -13.20 13.06 11.95
CA PRO A 172 -13.30 11.95 12.88
C PRO A 172 -13.81 10.69 12.14
N PRO A 173 -13.35 9.49 12.53
CA PRO A 173 -13.86 8.26 11.95
C PRO A 173 -15.37 8.17 12.15
N LEU A 174 -16.06 7.50 11.22
CA LEU A 174 -17.46 7.17 11.39
C LEU A 174 -17.63 6.33 12.68
N PRO A 175 -18.74 6.51 13.44
CA PRO A 175 -19.09 5.58 14.50
C PRO A 175 -19.13 4.14 13.96
N ALA A 176 -18.73 3.18 14.78
CA ALA A 176 -18.98 1.78 14.47
C ALA A 176 -20.49 1.55 14.34
N ASN A 177 -20.89 0.66 13.43
CA ASN A 177 -22.27 0.21 13.35
C ASN A 177 -22.65 -0.51 14.66
N GLU A 178 -23.91 -0.37 15.07
CA GLU A 178 -24.47 -1.17 16.15
C GLU A 178 -24.61 -2.64 15.69
N TYR A 179 -24.70 -3.58 16.64
CA TYR A 179 -24.95 -4.99 16.32
C TYR A 179 -26.33 -5.11 15.66
N ASN A 180 -26.42 -5.81 14.53
CA ASN A 180 -27.70 -5.99 13.82
C ASN A 180 -28.59 -6.94 14.63
N ASP A 181 -29.89 -6.63 14.75
CA ASP A 181 -30.86 -7.48 15.46
C ASP A 181 -30.97 -8.88 14.80
N GLY A 182 -30.23 -9.85 15.35
CA GLY A 182 -30.15 -11.22 14.85
C GLY A 182 -31.20 -12.16 15.48
N PRO A 183 -31.38 -13.37 14.93
CA PRO A 183 -32.31 -14.36 15.47
C PRO A 183 -31.95 -14.82 16.90
N GLU A 184 -30.72 -14.57 17.37
CA GLU A 184 -30.31 -14.81 18.76
C GLU A 184 -31.04 -13.94 19.80
N ILE A 185 -31.57 -12.77 19.39
CA ILE A 185 -32.26 -11.83 20.28
C ILE A 185 -33.75 -11.66 19.94
N VAL A 186 -34.23 -12.32 18.89
CA VAL A 186 -35.65 -12.33 18.51
C VAL A 186 -36.30 -13.57 19.11
N GLU A 187 -37.22 -13.37 20.03
CA GLU A 187 -38.07 -14.43 20.58
C GLU A 187 -38.89 -15.07 19.45
N ALA A 188 -38.96 -16.40 19.41
CA ALA A 188 -39.73 -17.11 18.41
C ALA A 188 -41.24 -16.92 18.65
N ASP A 189 -42.01 -16.66 17.59
CA ASP A 189 -43.47 -16.55 17.68
C ASP A 189 -44.08 -17.84 18.25
N ASP A 190 -45.03 -17.69 19.19
CA ASP A 190 -45.80 -18.81 19.75
C ASP A 190 -46.50 -19.62 18.62
N PRO A 191 -46.52 -20.96 18.70
CA PRO A 191 -47.17 -21.79 17.69
C PRO A 191 -48.68 -21.50 17.62
N LEU A 192 -49.23 -21.48 16.40
CA LEU A 192 -50.67 -21.24 16.22
C LEU A 192 -51.51 -22.43 16.74
N PRO A 193 -52.70 -22.19 17.34
CA PRO A 193 -53.55 -23.25 17.87
C PRO A 193 -53.99 -24.30 16.83
N GLU A 194 -54.02 -23.94 15.55
CA GLU A 194 -54.28 -24.91 14.48
C GLU A 194 -53.11 -25.87 14.23
N ASP A 195 -51.88 -25.48 14.55
CA ASP A 195 -50.68 -26.30 14.35
C ASP A 195 -50.34 -27.12 15.61
N GLU A 196 -50.62 -26.58 16.81
CA GLU A 196 -50.69 -27.37 18.06
C GLU A 196 -51.71 -28.52 17.91
N ALA A 197 -52.90 -28.25 17.38
CA ALA A 197 -53.93 -29.26 17.15
C ALA A 197 -53.50 -30.34 16.14
N LYS A 198 -52.72 -29.98 15.10
CA LYS A 198 -52.15 -30.94 14.13
C LYS A 198 -51.03 -31.77 14.75
N ALA A 199 -50.14 -31.14 15.52
CA ALA A 199 -49.06 -31.82 16.22
C ALA A 199 -49.62 -32.85 17.21
N LYS A 200 -50.59 -32.44 18.03
CA LYS A 200 -51.28 -33.36 18.95
C LYS A 200 -51.98 -34.50 18.20
N ALA A 201 -52.71 -34.21 17.11
CA ALA A 201 -53.38 -35.27 16.36
C ALA A 201 -52.40 -36.28 15.72
N ALA A 202 -51.20 -35.83 15.31
CA ALA A 202 -50.14 -36.70 14.81
C ALA A 202 -49.41 -37.47 15.93
N GLU A 203 -49.36 -36.94 17.15
CA GLU A 203 -48.87 -37.64 18.35
C GLU A 203 -49.89 -38.71 18.82
N GLU A 204 -51.18 -38.37 18.82
CA GLU A 204 -52.30 -39.27 19.15
C GLU A 204 -52.40 -40.42 18.12
N GLN A 205 -52.23 -40.13 16.82
CA GLN A 205 -52.15 -41.17 15.77
C GLN A 205 -50.91 -42.06 15.89
N LYS A 206 -49.76 -41.51 16.31
CA LYS A 206 -48.56 -42.32 16.55
C LYS A 206 -48.68 -43.21 17.78
N ALA A 207 -49.37 -42.75 18.82
CA ALA A 207 -49.68 -43.58 19.98
C ALA A 207 -50.65 -44.71 19.60
N GLU A 208 -51.64 -44.45 18.74
CA GLU A 208 -52.50 -45.50 18.16
C GLU A 208 -51.68 -46.50 17.30
N GLU A 209 -50.73 -46.03 16.48
CA GLU A 209 -49.83 -46.90 15.69
C GLU A 209 -48.84 -47.70 16.57
N GLU A 210 -48.29 -47.12 17.64
CA GLU A 210 -47.40 -47.81 18.59
C GLU A 210 -48.17 -48.81 19.50
N GLU A 211 -49.41 -48.51 19.91
CA GLU A 211 -50.27 -49.47 20.63
C GLU A 211 -50.72 -50.64 19.71
N GLU A 212 -50.99 -50.41 18.42
CA GLU A 212 -51.25 -51.51 17.46
C GLU A 212 -50.00 -52.37 17.17
N GLU A 213 -48.78 -51.79 17.12
CA GLU A 213 -47.54 -52.59 16.99
C GLU A 213 -47.20 -53.38 18.27
N GLU A 214 -47.46 -52.85 19.48
CA GLU A 214 -47.28 -53.63 20.74
C GLU A 214 -48.33 -54.76 20.88
N GLU A 215 -49.59 -54.56 20.46
CA GLU A 215 -50.59 -55.66 20.44
C GLU A 215 -50.25 -56.75 19.39
N GLU A 216 -49.57 -56.44 18.28
CA GLU A 216 -49.09 -57.48 17.34
C GLU A 216 -47.85 -58.25 17.86
N GLU A 217 -46.93 -57.65 18.65
CA GLU A 217 -45.80 -58.40 19.24
C GLU A 217 -46.23 -59.33 20.39
N GLU A 218 -47.10 -58.91 21.33
CA GLU A 218 -47.58 -59.82 22.39
C GLU A 218 -48.47 -60.96 21.85
N GLY A 219 -48.96 -60.86 20.60
CA GLY A 219 -49.79 -61.87 19.95
C GLY A 219 -49.10 -63.18 19.53
N ASN A 220 -47.78 -63.31 19.67
CA ASN A 220 -46.98 -64.38 19.03
C ASN A 220 -46.23 -65.29 20.05
N GLY A 221 -46.88 -65.64 21.17
CA GLY A 221 -46.21 -66.16 22.38
C GLY A 221 -46.56 -67.55 22.99
N ASP A 222 -47.40 -68.40 22.39
CA ASP A 222 -47.70 -69.83 22.75
C ASP A 222 -48.57 -70.47 21.62
N ASP A 223 -48.69 -71.77 21.34
CA ASP A 223 -47.95 -73.01 21.68
C ASP A 223 -47.07 -73.44 20.44
N GLU A 224 -46.42 -74.62 20.25
CA GLU A 224 -46.25 -75.91 20.95
C GLU A 224 -44.88 -76.53 20.51
N ASP A 225 -44.21 -77.34 21.34
CA ASP A 225 -43.05 -78.21 20.95
C ASP A 225 -43.56 -79.55 20.36
N ASP A 226 -43.03 -80.03 19.21
CA ASP A 226 -42.93 -81.48 18.82
C ASP A 226 -41.87 -81.76 17.72
#